data_AF-A0A1Q4X473-F1
#
_entry.id   AF-A0A1Q4X473-F1
#
_cell.length_a   1.000
_cell.length_b   1.000
_cell.length_c   1.000
_cell.angle_alpha   90.00
_cell.angle_beta   90.00
_cell.angle_gamma   90.00
#
_symmetry.space_group_name_H-M   'P 1'
#
loop_
_entity.id
_entity.type
_entity.pdbx_description
1 polymer ?
#
loop_
_entity_poly.entity_id
_entity_poly.type
_entity_poly.pdbx_seq_one_letter_code
_entity_poly.pdbx_strand_id
1 'polypeptide(L)'
;MTLALPLSACSSGAVPDTAGEAASPQEAVQEKRPSPEEPSPEAGPAEDALSYMEAVGAGISRETMEEGLVYAHPDHPAHGYLQQQADVFHANIVSGYLSEPDSVELRGEDIQICRSEGCTTFSDFTYVDGLLSDFRVNGNPISENFYPGSASDSRDGVSVSVASSYHSFQSNAFMAVLDVETDPDTGVSVTGSLHTGDDGTIADLDPFSGITGQDYFAPGAAGQVVFQYRDARPPGEIEVFLSCVEGCSDEVGFALPLG
;
A
#
# COMPACT_ATOMS: atom_id res chain seq x y z
N MET A 1 42.46 11.67 34.55
CA MET A 1 42.83 13.03 34.11
C MET A 1 41.52 13.74 33.83
N THR A 2 41.17 14.67 34.70
CA THR A 2 39.85 15.30 34.83
C THR A 2 39.90 16.66 34.17
N LEU A 3 38.92 17.02 33.33
CA LEU A 3 38.80 18.38 32.79
C LEU A 3 37.33 18.80 32.74
N ALA A 4 37.10 19.98 33.29
CA ALA A 4 35.83 20.56 33.70
C ALA A 4 35.30 21.61 32.69
N LEU A 5 34.01 21.91 32.85
CA LEU A 5 33.14 22.87 32.14
C LEU A 5 33.68 24.32 32.09
N PRO A 6 33.06 25.16 31.24
CA PRO A 6 32.28 26.26 31.81
C PRO A 6 30.90 26.53 31.17
N LEU A 7 29.95 26.88 32.04
CA LEU A 7 28.65 27.50 31.78
C LEU A 7 28.84 29.01 31.53
N SER A 8 27.99 29.63 30.70
CA SER A 8 27.86 31.08 30.57
C SER A 8 26.39 31.50 30.72
N ALA A 9 26.22 32.64 31.39
CA ALA A 9 25.01 33.07 32.08
C ALA A 9 24.21 34.18 31.37
N CYS A 10 22.98 34.35 31.89
CA CYS A 10 21.94 35.36 31.75
C CYS A 10 22.27 36.74 31.14
N SER A 11 21.29 37.29 30.41
CA SER A 11 21.06 38.73 30.36
C SER A 11 19.56 39.03 30.41
N SER A 12 19.14 39.75 31.45
CA SER A 12 17.82 40.33 31.65
C SER A 12 17.86 41.81 31.29
N GLY A 13 16.93 42.28 30.46
CA GLY A 13 16.71 43.70 30.18
C GLY A 13 15.22 44.00 30.22
N ALA A 14 14.84 44.98 31.03
CA ALA A 14 13.46 45.35 31.36
C ALA A 14 13.19 46.85 31.03
N VAL A 15 12.10 47.08 30.26
CA VAL A 15 11.09 48.19 30.24
C VAL A 15 11.55 49.64 29.91
N PRO A 16 10.80 50.39 29.09
CA PRO A 16 9.75 51.28 29.63
C PRO A 16 8.40 51.31 28.90
N ASP A 17 7.38 51.67 29.68
CA ASP A 17 6.00 52.05 29.36
C ASP A 17 5.82 52.97 28.14
N THR A 18 4.76 52.76 27.37
CA THR A 18 4.06 53.85 26.65
C THR A 18 2.57 53.51 26.53
N ALA A 19 1.76 54.26 27.29
CA ALA A 19 0.32 54.32 27.16
C ALA A 19 -0.07 55.01 25.84
N GLY A 20 -1.03 54.44 25.12
CA GLY A 20 -1.55 55.01 23.88
C GLY A 20 -2.83 54.32 23.43
N GLU A 21 -3.95 54.96 23.77
CA GLU A 21 -5.19 55.10 23.00
C GLU A 21 -5.91 53.85 22.42
N ALA A 22 -7.17 53.73 22.82
CA ALA A 22 -8.16 52.79 22.36
C ALA A 22 -8.35 52.76 20.83
N ALA A 23 -8.37 51.55 20.27
CA ALA A 23 -9.19 51.19 19.12
C ALA A 23 -9.60 49.72 19.25
N SER A 24 -10.88 49.49 19.48
CA SER A 24 -11.49 48.15 19.49
C SER A 24 -11.20 47.42 18.18
N PRO A 25 -10.66 46.19 18.22
CA PRO A 25 -10.82 45.27 17.12
C PRO A 25 -12.31 44.89 17.11
N GLN A 26 -13.06 45.38 16.14
CA GLN A 26 -14.31 44.71 15.78
C GLN A 26 -13.92 43.29 15.40
N GLU A 27 -14.28 42.33 16.25
CA GLU A 27 -14.38 40.91 15.89
C GLU A 27 -15.29 40.84 14.68
N ALA A 28 -14.68 40.81 13.49
CA ALA A 28 -15.35 40.34 12.31
C ALA A 28 -15.68 38.88 12.59
N VAL A 29 -16.95 38.64 12.97
CA VAL A 29 -17.56 37.33 12.94
C VAL A 29 -17.42 36.85 11.50
N GLN A 30 -16.33 36.14 11.21
CA GLN A 30 -16.24 35.31 10.02
C GLN A 30 -17.32 34.26 10.22
N GLU A 31 -18.46 34.45 9.53
CA GLU A 31 -19.37 33.36 9.23
C GLU A 31 -18.51 32.25 8.60
N LYS A 32 -18.21 31.24 9.41
CA LYS A 32 -17.58 30.00 8.98
C LYS A 32 -18.52 29.44 7.93
N ARG A 33 -18.20 29.66 6.65
CA ARG A 33 -18.91 29.00 5.56
C ARG A 33 -18.95 27.52 5.92
N PRO A 34 -20.12 26.86 5.85
CA PRO A 34 -20.16 25.42 6.02
C PRO A 34 -19.16 24.85 5.02
N SER A 35 -18.16 24.14 5.55
CA SER A 35 -17.31 23.29 4.73
C SER A 35 -18.25 22.34 4.01
N PRO A 36 -18.04 22.04 2.71
CA PRO A 36 -18.77 20.96 2.07
C PRO A 36 -18.66 19.73 2.98
N GLU A 37 -19.81 19.17 3.39
CA GLU A 37 -19.81 17.87 4.07
C GLU A 37 -19.19 16.87 3.10
N GLU A 38 -18.08 16.26 3.50
CA GLU A 38 -17.53 15.14 2.75
C GLU A 38 -18.59 14.03 2.75
N PRO A 39 -18.86 13.41 1.59
CA PRO A 39 -19.83 12.33 1.50
C PRO A 39 -19.41 11.21 2.44
N SER A 40 -20.32 10.82 3.34
CA SER A 40 -20.08 9.77 4.32
C SER A 40 -20.29 8.40 3.67
N PRO A 41 -19.49 7.38 4.02
CA PRO A 41 -19.75 6.01 3.58
C PRO A 41 -21.14 5.53 4.00
N GLU A 42 -21.86 4.92 3.07
CA GLU A 42 -23.18 4.32 3.28
C GLU A 42 -23.16 2.83 2.94
N ALA A 43 -23.85 2.01 3.74
CA ALA A 43 -24.01 0.60 3.41
C ALA A 43 -24.91 0.44 2.18
N GLY A 44 -24.55 -0.46 1.27
CA GLY A 44 -25.34 -0.75 0.07
C GLY A 44 -25.46 -2.27 -0.18
N PRO A 45 -26.35 -2.66 -1.10
CA PRO A 45 -26.58 -4.06 -1.39
C PRO A 45 -25.38 -4.68 -2.13
N ALA A 46 -25.22 -6.00 -1.98
CA ALA A 46 -24.14 -6.73 -2.65
C ALA A 46 -24.26 -6.76 -4.17
N GLU A 47 -25.49 -6.69 -4.71
CA GLU A 47 -25.72 -6.68 -6.16
C GLU A 47 -25.00 -5.52 -6.87
N ASP A 48 -24.87 -4.37 -6.21
CA ASP A 48 -24.20 -3.18 -6.74
C ASP A 48 -22.67 -3.36 -6.83
N ALA A 49 -22.09 -4.28 -6.04
CA ALA A 49 -20.67 -4.61 -6.07
C ALA A 49 -20.33 -5.74 -7.07
N LEU A 50 -21.32 -6.33 -7.75
CA LEU A 50 -21.11 -7.53 -8.56
C LEU A 50 -20.11 -7.29 -9.70
N SER A 51 -20.23 -6.18 -10.45
CA SER A 51 -19.30 -5.88 -11.55
C SER A 51 -17.87 -5.59 -11.06
N TYR A 52 -17.72 -5.03 -9.85
CA TYR A 52 -16.41 -4.90 -9.22
C TYR A 52 -15.84 -6.28 -8.86
N MET A 53 -16.65 -7.18 -8.28
CA MET A 53 -16.18 -8.52 -7.89
C MET A 53 -15.93 -9.44 -9.10
N GLU A 54 -16.66 -9.26 -10.20
CA GLU A 54 -16.36 -9.88 -11.49
C GLU A 54 -14.96 -9.48 -12.00
N ALA A 55 -14.58 -8.20 -11.84
CA ALA A 55 -13.23 -7.75 -12.18
C ALA A 55 -12.16 -8.35 -11.25
N VAL A 56 -12.43 -8.45 -9.94
CA VAL A 56 -11.55 -9.15 -8.98
C VAL A 56 -11.35 -10.62 -9.39
N GLY A 57 -12.42 -11.30 -9.81
CA GLY A 57 -12.39 -12.71 -10.22
C GLY A 57 -11.97 -12.96 -11.67
N ALA A 58 -11.75 -11.92 -12.48
CA ALA A 58 -11.52 -12.08 -13.91
C ALA A 58 -10.26 -12.89 -14.21
N GLY A 59 -9.15 -12.64 -13.49
CA GLY A 59 -7.95 -13.48 -13.51
C GLY A 59 -7.40 -13.83 -14.90
N ILE A 60 -7.53 -12.92 -15.88
CA ILE A 60 -7.06 -13.12 -17.27
C ILE A 60 -5.87 -12.23 -17.60
N SER A 61 -5.98 -10.93 -17.33
CA SER A 61 -4.90 -9.97 -17.51
C SER A 61 -5.03 -8.84 -16.49
N ARG A 62 -3.93 -8.10 -16.30
CA ARG A 62 -3.91 -6.89 -15.47
C ARG A 62 -4.97 -5.89 -15.95
N GLU A 63 -5.02 -5.65 -17.26
CA GLU A 63 -5.90 -4.67 -17.89
C GLU A 63 -7.38 -5.01 -17.65
N THR A 64 -7.77 -6.28 -17.77
CA THR A 64 -9.16 -6.70 -17.50
C THR A 64 -9.55 -6.50 -16.04
N MET A 65 -8.62 -6.67 -15.09
CA MET A 65 -8.90 -6.38 -13.68
C MET A 65 -9.01 -4.86 -13.45
N GLU A 66 -8.12 -4.07 -14.05
CA GLU A 66 -8.11 -2.60 -13.93
C GLU A 66 -9.37 -1.93 -14.52
N GLU A 67 -10.02 -2.54 -15.52
CA GLU A 67 -11.33 -2.08 -16.02
C GLU A 67 -12.39 -2.02 -14.91
N GLY A 68 -12.25 -2.80 -13.83
CA GLY A 68 -13.14 -2.77 -12.67
C GLY A 68 -12.97 -1.57 -11.75
N LEU A 69 -11.88 -0.79 -11.88
CA LEU A 69 -11.62 0.38 -11.02
C LEU A 69 -12.69 1.46 -11.18
N VAL A 70 -13.43 1.47 -12.29
CA VAL A 70 -14.55 2.40 -12.53
C VAL A 70 -15.69 2.23 -11.51
N TYR A 71 -15.75 1.10 -10.81
CA TYR A 71 -16.78 0.77 -9.82
C TYR A 71 -16.34 1.06 -8.37
N ALA A 72 -15.09 1.48 -8.16
CA ALA A 72 -14.54 1.77 -6.85
C ALA A 72 -14.18 3.25 -6.71
N HIS A 73 -14.37 3.80 -5.51
CA HIS A 73 -14.01 5.18 -5.26
C HIS A 73 -12.47 5.32 -5.19
N PRO A 74 -11.85 6.24 -5.95
CA PRO A 74 -10.39 6.30 -6.14
C PRO A 74 -9.59 6.51 -4.85
N ASP A 75 -10.14 7.26 -3.90
CA ASP A 75 -9.49 7.58 -2.62
C ASP A 75 -9.79 6.57 -1.49
N HIS A 76 -10.42 5.43 -1.81
CA HIS A 76 -10.86 4.46 -0.81
C HIS A 76 -10.23 3.06 -0.99
N PRO A 77 -10.20 2.25 0.09
CA PRO A 77 -9.53 0.95 0.11
C PRO A 77 -9.95 -0.02 -1.01
N ALA A 78 -11.21 0.00 -1.45
CA ALA A 78 -11.65 -0.86 -2.55
C ALA A 78 -10.85 -0.62 -3.83
N HIS A 79 -10.59 0.63 -4.21
CA HIS A 79 -9.81 0.93 -5.40
C HIS A 79 -8.37 0.39 -5.28
N GLY A 80 -7.74 0.64 -4.13
CA GLY A 80 -6.39 0.15 -3.84
C GLY A 80 -6.31 -1.38 -3.80
N TYR A 81 -7.33 -2.05 -3.25
CA TYR A 81 -7.42 -3.51 -3.22
C TYR A 81 -7.44 -4.10 -4.62
N LEU A 82 -8.27 -3.58 -5.53
CA LEU A 82 -8.34 -4.10 -6.90
C LEU A 82 -7.02 -3.88 -7.65
N GLN A 83 -6.39 -2.71 -7.47
CA GLN A 83 -5.05 -2.46 -8.05
C GLN A 83 -4.00 -3.45 -7.52
N GLN A 84 -3.97 -3.68 -6.21
CA GLN A 84 -3.09 -4.68 -5.58
C GLN A 84 -3.33 -6.09 -6.15
N GLN A 85 -4.59 -6.50 -6.34
CA GLN A 85 -4.89 -7.80 -6.96
C GLN A 85 -4.39 -7.86 -8.41
N ALA A 86 -4.57 -6.77 -9.18
CA ALA A 86 -4.09 -6.69 -10.56
C ALA A 86 -2.55 -6.74 -10.64
N ASP A 87 -1.83 -6.06 -9.75
CA ASP A 87 -0.37 -6.07 -9.69
C ASP A 87 0.17 -7.45 -9.29
N VAL A 88 -0.42 -8.09 -8.27
CA VAL A 88 -0.05 -9.47 -7.86
C VAL A 88 -0.32 -10.45 -8.99
N PHE A 89 -1.44 -10.29 -9.70
CA PHE A 89 -1.77 -11.12 -10.84
C PHE A 89 -0.76 -10.95 -11.99
N HIS A 90 -0.41 -9.71 -12.31
CA HIS A 90 0.61 -9.39 -13.30
C HIS A 90 1.97 -10.02 -12.95
N ALA A 91 2.39 -9.89 -11.70
CA ALA A 91 3.63 -10.49 -11.20
C ALA A 91 3.65 -12.01 -11.38
N ASN A 92 2.54 -12.68 -11.09
CA ASN A 92 2.41 -14.13 -11.33
C ASN A 92 2.56 -14.48 -12.82
N ILE A 93 1.97 -13.70 -13.74
CA ILE A 93 2.15 -13.91 -15.19
C ILE A 93 3.61 -13.74 -15.60
N VAL A 94 4.29 -12.70 -15.10
CA VAL A 94 5.71 -12.45 -15.39
C VAL A 94 6.58 -13.62 -14.94
N SER A 95 6.26 -14.22 -13.79
CA SER A 95 6.93 -15.44 -13.31
C SER A 95 6.48 -16.73 -14.02
N GLY A 96 5.60 -16.64 -15.02
CA GLY A 96 5.15 -17.77 -15.84
C GLY A 96 3.98 -18.57 -15.26
N TYR A 97 3.34 -18.10 -14.20
CA TYR A 97 2.11 -18.70 -13.69
C TYR A 97 0.92 -18.28 -14.56
N LEU A 98 0.07 -19.25 -14.87
CA LEU A 98 -1.21 -19.03 -15.54
C LEU A 98 -2.32 -19.26 -14.52
N SER A 99 -3.41 -18.51 -14.65
CA SER A 99 -4.64 -18.70 -13.88
C SER A 99 -5.82 -18.75 -14.81
N GLU A 100 -6.90 -19.36 -14.33
CA GLU A 100 -8.20 -19.33 -14.98
C GLU A 100 -9.09 -18.31 -14.26
N PRO A 101 -10.11 -17.76 -14.93
CA PRO A 101 -11.11 -16.94 -14.27
C PRO A 101 -11.79 -17.68 -13.12
N ASP A 102 -12.04 -16.96 -12.04
CA ASP A 102 -12.78 -17.49 -10.90
C ASP A 102 -14.29 -17.46 -11.17
N SER A 103 -15.05 -18.35 -10.53
CA SER A 103 -16.50 -18.22 -10.57
C SER A 103 -16.97 -17.19 -9.55
N VAL A 104 -17.73 -16.20 -9.99
CA VAL A 104 -18.30 -15.17 -9.12
C VAL A 104 -19.81 -15.42 -8.95
N GLU A 105 -20.27 -15.52 -7.70
CA GLU A 105 -21.66 -15.84 -7.38
C GLU A 105 -22.21 -14.91 -6.28
N LEU A 106 -23.37 -14.31 -6.55
CA LEU A 106 -24.15 -13.61 -5.53
C LEU A 106 -24.89 -14.62 -4.64
N ARG A 107 -24.74 -14.50 -3.32
CA ARG A 107 -25.28 -15.41 -2.29
C ARG A 107 -26.01 -14.61 -1.21
N GLY A 108 -27.19 -14.09 -1.54
CA GLY A 108 -27.93 -13.22 -0.63
C GLY A 108 -27.27 -11.84 -0.57
N GLU A 109 -26.80 -11.45 0.62
CA GLU A 109 -26.11 -10.17 0.86
C GLU A 109 -24.58 -10.28 0.72
N ASP A 110 -24.07 -11.43 0.26
CA ASP A 110 -22.65 -11.69 0.09
C ASP A 110 -22.33 -12.03 -1.37
N ILE A 111 -21.10 -11.80 -1.80
CA ILE A 111 -20.54 -12.32 -3.06
C ILE A 111 -19.48 -13.36 -2.73
N GLN A 112 -19.47 -14.48 -3.46
CA GLN A 112 -18.42 -15.49 -3.36
C GLN A 112 -17.62 -15.55 -4.66
N ILE A 113 -16.31 -15.56 -4.53
CA ILE A 113 -15.37 -15.84 -5.63
C ILE A 113 -14.73 -17.20 -5.34
N CYS A 114 -14.97 -18.18 -6.22
CA CYS A 114 -14.56 -19.56 -6.01
C CYS A 114 -13.51 -20.02 -7.03
N ARG A 115 -12.51 -20.73 -6.49
CA ARG A 115 -11.44 -21.46 -7.17
C ARG A 115 -11.57 -22.96 -6.89
N SER A 116 -10.77 -23.76 -7.59
CA SER A 116 -10.62 -25.19 -7.31
C SER A 116 -10.24 -25.50 -5.86
N GLU A 117 -9.56 -24.57 -5.19
CA GLU A 117 -9.07 -24.73 -3.81
C GLU A 117 -10.05 -24.24 -2.73
N GLY A 118 -11.12 -23.52 -3.11
CA GLY A 118 -12.10 -22.99 -2.17
C GLY A 118 -12.72 -21.66 -2.62
N CYS A 119 -13.56 -21.08 -1.77
CA CYS A 119 -14.24 -19.81 -2.02
C CYS A 119 -13.84 -18.75 -1.01
N THR A 120 -13.68 -17.52 -1.50
CA THR A 120 -13.54 -16.31 -0.70
C THR A 120 -14.90 -15.62 -0.64
N THR A 121 -15.34 -15.23 0.56
CA THR A 121 -16.60 -14.50 0.77
C THR A 121 -16.33 -13.01 0.93
N PHE A 122 -17.10 -12.20 0.22
CA PHE A 122 -17.09 -10.75 0.25
C PHE A 122 -18.43 -10.25 0.79
N SER A 123 -18.39 -9.38 1.80
CA SER A 123 -19.60 -8.94 2.52
C SER A 123 -19.49 -7.48 2.97
N ASP A 124 -20.58 -6.94 3.52
CA ASP A 124 -20.63 -5.62 4.19
C ASP A 124 -20.10 -4.47 3.32
N PHE A 125 -20.63 -4.37 2.10
CA PHE A 125 -20.26 -3.37 1.11
C PHE A 125 -20.68 -1.97 1.53
N THR A 126 -19.76 -1.02 1.41
CA THR A 126 -20.00 0.40 1.65
C THR A 126 -19.65 1.22 0.42
N TYR A 127 -20.35 2.33 0.24
CA TYR A 127 -20.26 3.17 -0.94
C TYR A 127 -20.09 4.64 -0.56
N VAL A 128 -19.33 5.37 -1.38
CA VAL A 128 -19.18 6.82 -1.34
C VAL A 128 -19.43 7.33 -2.76
N ASP A 129 -20.33 8.29 -2.91
CA ASP A 129 -20.76 8.83 -4.21
C ASP A 129 -21.24 7.75 -5.21
N GLY A 130 -21.84 6.67 -4.68
CA GLY A 130 -22.33 5.54 -5.48
C GLY A 130 -21.24 4.59 -5.99
N LEU A 131 -19.98 4.77 -5.57
CA LEU A 131 -18.86 3.90 -5.89
C LEU A 131 -18.45 3.11 -4.65
N LEU A 132 -18.00 1.86 -4.86
CA LEU A 132 -17.59 0.99 -3.77
C LEU A 132 -16.38 1.58 -3.05
N SER A 133 -16.48 1.78 -1.73
CA SER A 133 -15.42 2.34 -0.90
C SER A 133 -14.70 1.29 -0.07
N ASP A 134 -15.45 0.37 0.55
CA ASP A 134 -14.90 -0.63 1.47
C ASP A 134 -15.81 -1.87 1.50
N PHE A 135 -15.26 -3.01 1.93
CA PHE A 135 -15.97 -4.28 2.12
C PHE A 135 -15.14 -5.19 3.03
N ARG A 136 -15.68 -6.36 3.36
CA ARG A 136 -14.98 -7.38 4.13
C ARG A 136 -14.63 -8.58 3.27
N VAL A 137 -13.45 -9.16 3.51
CA VAL A 137 -12.98 -10.42 2.93
C VAL A 137 -12.92 -11.47 4.03
N ASN A 138 -13.70 -12.55 3.88
CA ASN A 138 -13.87 -13.60 4.89
C ASN A 138 -14.17 -13.02 6.29
N GLY A 139 -14.99 -11.96 6.32
CA GLY A 139 -15.37 -11.27 7.56
C GLY A 139 -14.33 -10.30 8.11
N ASN A 140 -13.27 -9.94 7.38
CA ASN A 140 -12.26 -8.97 7.81
C ASN A 140 -12.28 -7.74 6.88
N PRO A 141 -12.34 -6.51 7.41
CA PRO A 141 -12.43 -5.30 6.58
C PRO A 141 -11.13 -5.09 5.79
N ILE A 142 -11.23 -4.71 4.52
CA ILE A 142 -10.03 -4.45 3.71
C ILE A 142 -9.29 -3.21 4.21
N SER A 143 -9.99 -2.20 4.73
CA SER A 143 -9.39 -0.98 5.29
C SER A 143 -8.40 -1.19 6.45
N GLU A 144 -8.53 -2.28 7.20
CA GLU A 144 -7.59 -2.60 8.29
C GLU A 144 -6.40 -3.44 7.83
N ASN A 145 -6.43 -3.95 6.59
CA ASN A 145 -5.49 -4.95 6.10
C ASN A 145 -4.81 -4.56 4.79
N PHE A 146 -5.26 -3.50 4.14
CA PHE A 146 -4.66 -2.89 2.95
C PHE A 146 -4.06 -1.53 3.29
N TYR A 147 -2.82 -1.32 2.87
CA TYR A 147 -2.09 -0.08 3.06
C TYR A 147 -1.57 0.41 1.71
N PRO A 148 -1.97 1.60 1.24
CA PRO A 148 -1.43 2.17 0.02
C PRO A 148 0.06 2.47 0.18
N GLY A 149 0.81 2.34 -0.90
CA GLY A 149 2.21 2.71 -0.94
C GLY A 149 2.43 4.21 -0.75
N SER A 150 3.40 4.56 0.09
CA SER A 150 3.81 5.96 0.32
C SER A 150 5.31 6.16 0.45
N ALA A 151 6.05 5.06 0.63
CA ALA A 151 7.49 5.07 0.82
C ALA A 151 8.23 4.86 -0.50
N SER A 152 9.29 5.62 -0.70
CA SER A 152 10.26 5.40 -1.76
C SER A 152 11.65 5.82 -1.31
N ASP A 153 12.66 5.18 -1.89
CA ASP A 153 14.05 5.53 -1.68
C ASP A 153 14.87 5.22 -2.94
N SER A 154 15.99 5.90 -3.11
CA SER A 154 16.85 5.78 -4.29
C SER A 154 18.32 5.88 -3.90
N ARG A 155 19.13 4.95 -4.40
CA ARG A 155 20.57 4.87 -4.15
C ARG A 155 21.24 4.02 -5.22
N ASP A 156 22.50 4.33 -5.52
CA ASP A 156 23.35 3.60 -6.46
C ASP A 156 22.70 3.32 -7.83
N GLY A 157 21.92 4.28 -8.33
CA GLY A 157 21.22 4.20 -9.63
C GLY A 157 20.02 3.26 -9.64
N VAL A 158 19.46 2.94 -8.47
CA VAL A 158 18.24 2.15 -8.31
C VAL A 158 17.25 2.92 -7.45
N SER A 159 15.99 2.94 -7.86
CA SER A 159 14.88 3.49 -7.08
C SER A 159 13.90 2.37 -6.77
N VAL A 160 13.45 2.31 -5.51
CA VAL A 160 12.45 1.36 -5.05
C VAL A 160 11.33 2.13 -4.37
N SER A 161 10.09 1.85 -4.75
CA SER A 161 8.89 2.39 -4.09
C SER A 161 7.93 1.28 -3.71
N VAL A 162 7.30 1.44 -2.54
CA VAL A 162 6.16 0.61 -2.17
C VAL A 162 4.97 1.06 -3.01
N ALA A 163 4.39 0.15 -3.79
CA ALA A 163 3.15 0.41 -4.52
C ALA A 163 1.94 0.18 -3.60
N SER A 164 1.94 -0.96 -2.89
CA SER A 164 0.89 -1.33 -1.95
C SER A 164 1.31 -2.51 -1.07
N SER A 165 0.59 -2.69 0.03
CA SER A 165 0.77 -3.85 0.89
C SER A 165 -0.56 -4.35 1.44
N TYR A 166 -0.74 -5.67 1.51
CA TYR A 166 -2.00 -6.30 1.89
C TYR A 166 -1.82 -7.65 2.60
N HIS A 167 -2.56 -7.89 3.67
CA HIS A 167 -2.68 -9.22 4.27
C HIS A 167 -3.87 -9.98 3.71
N SER A 168 -3.60 -11.06 2.97
CA SER A 168 -4.64 -11.92 2.40
C SER A 168 -5.10 -12.98 3.38
N PHE A 169 -6.39 -12.92 3.75
CA PHE A 169 -7.06 -13.94 4.56
C PHE A 169 -7.34 -15.24 3.80
N GLN A 170 -7.24 -15.23 2.47
CA GLN A 170 -7.41 -16.44 1.65
C GLN A 170 -6.13 -17.29 1.69
N SER A 171 -4.97 -16.67 1.50
CA SER A 171 -3.68 -17.37 1.51
C SER A 171 -2.99 -17.38 2.88
N ASN A 172 -3.51 -16.62 3.86
CA ASN A 172 -2.87 -16.36 5.14
C ASN A 172 -1.43 -15.88 4.96
N ALA A 173 -1.25 -14.92 4.05
CA ALA A 173 0.04 -14.37 3.70
C ALA A 173 -0.04 -12.85 3.56
N PHE A 174 0.98 -12.17 4.04
CA PHE A 174 1.22 -10.76 3.76
C PHE A 174 1.93 -10.63 2.42
N MET A 175 1.46 -9.70 1.58
CA MET A 175 2.02 -9.39 0.27
C MET A 175 2.40 -7.92 0.21
N ALA A 176 3.63 -7.64 -0.25
CA ALA A 176 4.10 -6.29 -0.56
C ALA A 176 4.42 -6.22 -2.05
N VAL A 177 3.86 -5.22 -2.75
CA VAL A 177 4.17 -4.93 -4.15
C VAL A 177 5.13 -3.74 -4.17
N LEU A 178 6.28 -3.92 -4.78
CA LEU A 178 7.25 -2.84 -4.98
C LEU A 178 7.45 -2.58 -6.47
N ASP A 179 7.53 -1.30 -6.81
CA ASP A 179 8.05 -0.86 -8.10
C ASP A 179 9.56 -0.66 -7.97
N VAL A 180 10.31 -1.14 -8.95
CA VAL A 180 11.76 -0.99 -9.04
C VAL A 180 12.11 -0.36 -10.38
N GLU A 181 12.89 0.71 -10.32
CA GLU A 181 13.42 1.40 -11.49
C GLU A 181 14.95 1.47 -11.41
N THR A 182 15.60 1.35 -12.56
CA THR A 182 17.05 1.39 -12.68
C THR A 182 17.52 2.46 -13.66
N ASP A 183 18.65 3.08 -13.35
CA ASP A 183 19.31 4.02 -14.25
C ASP A 183 19.81 3.33 -15.53
N PRO A 184 20.06 4.07 -16.62
CA PRO A 184 20.40 3.50 -17.93
C PRO A 184 21.67 2.63 -17.98
N ASP A 185 22.54 2.71 -16.98
CA ASP A 185 23.78 1.95 -16.85
C ASP A 185 23.80 1.01 -15.63
N THR A 186 22.69 0.89 -14.89
CA THR A 186 22.60 0.09 -13.67
C THR A 186 21.69 -1.12 -13.83
N GLY A 187 22.20 -2.33 -13.58
CA GLY A 187 21.40 -3.55 -13.56
C GLY A 187 21.45 -4.22 -12.20
N VAL A 188 20.33 -4.73 -11.72
CA VAL A 188 20.22 -5.40 -10.41
C VAL A 188 19.37 -6.66 -10.45
N SER A 189 19.57 -7.55 -9.49
CA SER A 189 18.71 -8.70 -9.26
C SER A 189 18.29 -8.77 -7.79
N VAL A 190 17.03 -9.11 -7.55
CA VAL A 190 16.48 -9.30 -6.21
C VAL A 190 17.08 -10.55 -5.58
N THR A 191 17.77 -10.39 -4.47
CA THR A 191 18.41 -11.52 -3.75
C THR A 191 17.67 -11.94 -2.49
N GLY A 192 16.85 -11.05 -1.93
CA GLY A 192 16.04 -11.37 -0.77
C GLY A 192 15.25 -10.18 -0.28
N SER A 193 14.47 -10.46 0.76
CA SER A 193 13.71 -9.43 1.47
C SER A 193 13.36 -9.93 2.87
N LEU A 194 13.13 -8.99 3.79
CA LEU A 194 12.74 -9.23 5.17
C LEU A 194 11.55 -8.31 5.51
N HIS A 195 10.64 -8.78 6.34
CA HIS A 195 9.61 -7.93 6.93
C HIS A 195 9.80 -7.84 8.43
N THR A 196 9.80 -6.62 8.96
CA THR A 196 9.77 -6.35 10.41
C THR A 196 8.45 -5.67 10.75
N GLY A 197 7.57 -6.36 11.48
CA GLY A 197 6.31 -5.78 11.94
C GLY A 197 6.51 -4.74 13.05
N ASP A 198 5.51 -3.90 13.29
CA ASP A 198 5.51 -2.88 14.36
C ASP A 198 5.73 -3.45 15.77
N ASP A 199 5.39 -4.73 15.98
CA ASP A 199 5.63 -5.46 17.22
C ASP A 199 7.07 -6.02 17.35
N GLY A 200 7.91 -5.77 16.35
CA GLY A 200 9.28 -6.26 16.24
C GLY A 200 9.39 -7.70 15.77
N THR A 201 8.30 -8.33 15.33
CA THR A 201 8.37 -9.66 14.72
C THR A 201 9.04 -9.60 13.36
N ILE A 202 9.98 -10.51 13.14
CA ILE A 202 10.70 -10.63 11.89
C ILE A 202 10.15 -11.82 11.12
N ALA A 203 9.80 -11.59 9.85
CA ALA A 203 9.35 -12.62 8.93
C ALA A 203 10.27 -12.67 7.71
N ASP A 204 10.78 -13.86 7.42
CA ASP A 204 11.45 -14.18 6.18
C ASP A 204 10.43 -14.44 5.06
N LEU A 205 10.90 -14.34 3.82
CA LEU A 205 10.12 -14.73 2.64
C LEU A 205 9.62 -16.16 2.73
N ASP A 206 8.41 -16.41 2.22
CA ASP A 206 7.93 -17.78 2.05
C ASP A 206 8.89 -18.54 1.10
N PRO A 207 9.43 -19.70 1.49
CA PRO A 207 10.45 -20.38 0.70
C PRO A 207 9.94 -20.97 -0.63
N PHE A 208 8.61 -21.01 -0.84
CA PHE A 208 7.98 -21.56 -2.03
C PHE A 208 7.35 -20.50 -2.94
N SER A 209 6.80 -19.42 -2.36
CA SER A 209 6.12 -18.35 -3.10
C SER A 209 6.65 -16.95 -2.81
N GLY A 210 7.78 -16.84 -2.11
CA GLY A 210 8.26 -15.59 -1.51
C GLY A 210 8.55 -14.46 -2.48
N ILE A 211 8.93 -14.75 -3.72
CA ILE A 211 9.19 -13.73 -4.75
C ILE A 211 8.43 -14.11 -6.02
N THR A 212 7.56 -13.22 -6.50
CA THR A 212 6.95 -13.29 -7.83
C THR A 212 7.10 -11.95 -8.56
N GLY A 213 6.88 -11.95 -9.87
CA GLY A 213 7.16 -10.81 -10.73
C GLY A 213 8.56 -10.84 -11.31
N GLN A 214 9.16 -9.66 -11.45
CA GLN A 214 10.49 -9.46 -12.00
C GLN A 214 11.55 -9.55 -10.89
N ASP A 215 12.49 -10.49 -11.03
CA ASP A 215 13.60 -10.71 -10.11
C ASP A 215 14.95 -10.20 -10.66
N TYR A 216 14.98 -9.78 -11.93
CA TYR A 216 16.11 -9.16 -12.60
C TYR A 216 15.68 -7.90 -13.35
N PHE A 217 16.33 -6.77 -13.07
CA PHE A 217 16.11 -5.48 -13.68
C PHE A 217 17.36 -5.10 -14.48
N ALA A 218 17.24 -5.11 -15.81
CA ALA A 218 18.30 -4.68 -16.72
C ALA A 218 18.50 -3.15 -16.66
N PRO A 219 19.64 -2.62 -17.13
CA PRO A 219 19.84 -1.17 -17.24
C PRO A 219 18.71 -0.42 -17.93
N GLY A 220 18.21 0.63 -17.28
CA GLY A 220 17.08 1.45 -17.73
C GLY A 220 15.72 0.77 -17.65
N ALA A 221 15.60 -0.35 -16.94
CA ALA A 221 14.33 -1.06 -16.76
C ALA A 221 13.51 -0.46 -15.61
N ALA A 222 12.19 -0.60 -15.75
CA ALA A 222 11.20 -0.40 -14.69
C ALA A 222 10.28 -1.62 -14.65
N GLY A 223 9.88 -2.05 -13.46
CA GLY A 223 8.95 -3.17 -13.30
C GLY A 223 8.57 -3.41 -11.85
N GLN A 224 7.86 -4.52 -11.62
CA GLN A 224 7.29 -4.86 -10.32
C GLN A 224 7.79 -6.19 -9.79
N VAL A 225 8.00 -6.22 -8.47
CA VAL A 225 8.26 -7.43 -7.69
C VAL A 225 7.26 -7.53 -6.54
N VAL A 226 6.81 -8.75 -6.26
CA VAL A 226 5.91 -9.04 -5.15
C VAL A 226 6.61 -9.95 -4.17
N PHE A 227 6.63 -9.52 -2.91
CA PHE A 227 7.14 -10.30 -1.80
C PHE A 227 6.01 -10.90 -0.99
N GLN A 228 6.14 -12.18 -0.62
CA GLN A 228 5.16 -12.89 0.21
C GLN A 228 5.79 -13.40 1.49
N TYR A 229 5.13 -13.12 2.61
CA TYR A 229 5.55 -13.51 3.95
C TYR A 229 4.44 -14.29 4.62
N ARG A 230 4.75 -15.53 5.02
CA ARG A 230 3.78 -16.38 5.71
C ARG A 230 3.62 -15.91 7.15
N ASP A 231 2.37 -15.87 7.63
CA ASP A 231 2.01 -15.52 9.01
C ASP A 231 2.41 -14.10 9.47
N ALA A 232 2.94 -13.27 8.56
CA ALA A 232 3.21 -11.85 8.80
C ALA A 232 1.98 -10.98 8.51
N ARG A 233 1.98 -9.75 9.03
CA ARG A 233 0.93 -8.76 8.83
C ARG A 233 1.54 -7.36 8.73
N PRO A 234 1.00 -6.47 7.88
CA PRO A 234 1.26 -5.05 7.95
C PRO A 234 0.49 -4.41 9.13
N PRO A 235 0.88 -3.20 9.59
CA PRO A 235 1.99 -2.37 9.11
C PRO A 235 3.37 -2.82 9.62
N GLY A 236 4.43 -2.17 9.14
CA GLY A 236 5.81 -2.48 9.53
C GLY A 236 6.85 -1.84 8.59
N GLU A 237 7.98 -2.52 8.41
CA GLU A 237 9.05 -2.15 7.48
C GLU A 237 9.42 -3.35 6.60
N ILE A 238 9.67 -3.09 5.32
CA ILE A 238 10.25 -4.06 4.39
C ILE A 238 11.71 -3.69 4.11
N GLU A 239 12.60 -4.65 4.31
CA GLU A 239 14.00 -4.56 3.86
C GLU A 239 14.16 -5.37 2.56
N VAL A 240 14.65 -4.73 1.50
CA VAL A 240 14.87 -5.39 0.19
C VAL A 240 16.35 -5.41 -0.11
N PHE A 241 16.86 -6.56 -0.52
CA PHE A 241 18.25 -6.77 -0.89
C PHE A 241 18.36 -7.02 -2.39
N LEU A 242 19.16 -6.21 -3.06
CA LEU A 242 19.43 -6.29 -4.49
C LEU A 242 20.92 -6.52 -4.70
N SER A 243 21.29 -7.53 -5.48
CA SER A 243 22.66 -7.72 -5.94
C SER A 243 22.90 -6.92 -7.21
N CYS A 244 24.01 -6.22 -7.24
CA CYS A 244 24.42 -5.48 -8.41
C CYS A 244 24.91 -6.41 -9.51
N VAL A 245 24.34 -6.25 -10.69
CA VAL A 245 24.75 -6.94 -11.92
C VAL A 245 25.63 -6.01 -12.77
N GLU A 246 25.31 -4.72 -12.81
CA GLU A 246 26.01 -3.71 -13.60
C GLU A 246 25.82 -2.31 -12.97
N GLY A 247 26.80 -1.41 -13.11
CA GLY A 247 26.63 0.03 -12.79
C GLY A 247 26.65 0.47 -11.32
N CYS A 248 26.51 -0.45 -10.37
CA CYS A 248 26.40 -0.19 -8.93
C CYS A 248 27.46 -0.94 -8.06
N SER A 249 27.40 -0.78 -6.74
CA SER A 249 28.19 -1.56 -5.77
C SER A 249 27.56 -2.92 -5.43
N ASP A 250 28.39 -3.91 -5.05
CA ASP A 250 28.06 -5.33 -4.82
C ASP A 250 26.61 -5.64 -4.37
N GLU A 251 26.14 -5.05 -3.26
CA GLU A 251 24.75 -5.20 -2.78
C GLU A 251 24.16 -3.84 -2.42
N VAL A 252 22.91 -3.62 -2.81
CA VAL A 252 22.13 -2.43 -2.52
C VAL A 252 20.90 -2.84 -1.70
N GLY A 253 20.81 -2.32 -0.48
CA GLY A 253 19.70 -2.59 0.43
C GLY A 253 18.79 -1.37 0.59
N PHE A 254 17.48 -1.60 0.71
CA PHE A 254 16.47 -0.56 0.99
C PHE A 254 15.67 -0.95 2.22
N ALA A 255 15.29 0.01 3.05
CA ALA A 255 14.38 -0.17 4.18
C ALA A 255 13.23 0.81 4.00
N LEU A 256 12.01 0.30 3.81
CA LEU A 256 10.85 1.09 3.41
C LEU A 256 9.69 0.83 4.38
N PRO A 257 9.09 1.87 5.01
CA PRO A 257 7.92 1.66 5.84
C PRO A 257 6.70 1.22 5.02
N LEU A 258 5.87 0.40 5.65
CA LEU A 258 4.63 -0.17 5.14
C LEU A 258 3.47 0.26 6.05
N GLY A 259 2.65 1.19 5.56
CA GLY A 259 1.46 1.69 6.28
C GLY A 259 1.68 2.95 7.10
#